data_AF-D6S6J0-F1
#
_entry.id   AF-D6S6J0-F1
#
_cell.length_a   1.000
_cell.length_b   1.000
_cell.length_c   1.000
_cell.angle_alpha   90.00
_cell.angle_beta   90.00
_cell.angle_gamma   90.00
#
_symmetry.space_group_name_H-M   'P 1'
#
loop_
_entity.id
_entity.type
_entity.pdbx_description
1 polymer ?
#
loop_
_entity_poly.entity_id
_entity_poly.type
_entity_poly.pdbx_seq_one_letter_code
_entity_poly.pdbx_strand_id
1 'polypeptide(L)'
;MGAGDYLEGGLSTEDSIHAAQEFVKAGVDVLDISGGMCMFSIDDQRAGFFDFLSKPIYENVDVPVILTGGVKTGKDVEDILNRGVCDLVGIGRSVFKDSNWIENEIKPLI
;
A
#
# COMPACT_ATOMS: atom_id res chain seq x y z
N MET A 1 -8.60 -1.47 -0.43
CA MET A 1 -9.29 -0.32 -1.04
C MET A 1 -8.48 0.17 -2.22
N GLY A 2 -9.10 0.31 -3.40
CA GLY A 2 -8.51 1.06 -4.49
C GLY A 2 -8.69 2.55 -4.23
N ALA A 3 -7.61 3.28 -4.00
CA ALA A 3 -7.65 4.65 -3.46
C ALA A 3 -7.42 5.74 -4.52
N GLY A 4 -7.47 5.41 -5.81
CA GLY A 4 -7.41 6.39 -6.89
C GLY A 4 -7.84 5.80 -8.22
N ASP A 5 -8.53 6.62 -9.03
CA ASP A 5 -9.00 6.23 -10.37
C ASP A 5 -8.17 6.80 -11.51
N TYR A 6 -7.38 7.86 -11.26
CA TYR A 6 -6.45 8.45 -12.25
C TYR A 6 -7.12 8.99 -13.52
N LEU A 7 -8.40 9.31 -13.43
CA LEU A 7 -9.23 9.83 -14.51
C LEU A 7 -9.88 11.13 -14.09
N GLU A 8 -10.12 12.01 -15.06
CA GLU A 8 -10.93 13.21 -14.83
C GLU A 8 -12.33 12.80 -14.35
N GLY A 9 -12.77 13.35 -13.22
CA GLY A 9 -14.03 12.98 -12.58
C GLY A 9 -14.04 11.62 -11.87
N GLY A 10 -12.89 10.94 -11.79
CA GLY A 10 -12.72 9.74 -10.96
C GLY A 10 -12.50 10.07 -9.48
N LEU A 11 -12.31 9.03 -8.66
CA LEU A 11 -12.05 9.13 -7.23
C LEU A 11 -10.88 10.08 -6.91
N SER A 12 -11.18 11.13 -6.14
CA SER A 12 -10.17 12.06 -5.62
C SER A 12 -9.49 11.53 -4.35
N THR A 13 -8.39 12.18 -3.94
CA THR A 13 -7.71 11.87 -2.67
C THR A 13 -8.64 12.11 -1.48
N GLU A 14 -9.41 13.20 -1.51
CA GLU A 14 -10.37 13.56 -0.47
C GLU A 14 -11.50 12.53 -0.35
N ASP A 15 -11.99 12.02 -1.48
CA ASP A 15 -12.99 10.94 -1.49
C ASP A 15 -12.44 9.66 -0.86
N SER A 16 -11.18 9.32 -1.17
CA SER A 16 -10.50 8.16 -0.59
C SER A 16 -10.30 8.27 0.91
N ILE A 17 -9.91 9.45 1.42
CA ILE A 17 -9.81 9.72 2.86
C ILE A 17 -11.18 9.58 3.52
N HIS A 18 -12.21 10.18 2.93
CA HIS A 18 -13.57 10.10 3.45
C HIS A 18 -14.05 8.66 3.52
N ALA A 19 -13.89 7.89 2.44
CA ALA A 19 -14.25 6.47 2.39
C ALA A 19 -13.51 5.65 3.44
N ALA A 20 -12.20 5.85 3.60
CA ALA A 20 -11.39 5.18 4.60
C ALA A 20 -11.90 5.46 6.03
N GLN A 21 -12.23 6.71 6.35
CA GLN A 21 -12.80 7.09 7.65
C GLN A 21 -14.17 6.45 7.89
N GLU A 22 -15.03 6.38 6.86
CA GLU A 22 -16.32 5.71 6.98
C GLU A 22 -16.17 4.19 7.18
N PHE A 23 -15.18 3.56 6.54
CA PHE A 23 -14.87 2.15 6.82
C PHE A 23 -14.39 1.94 8.25
N VAL A 24 -13.53 2.82 8.78
CA VAL A 24 -13.09 2.76 10.17
C VAL A 24 -14.27 2.93 11.13
N LYS A 25 -15.17 3.88 10.88
CA LYS A 25 -16.41 4.05 11.68
C LYS A 25 -17.31 2.82 11.63
N ALA A 26 -17.34 2.11 10.50
CA ALA A 26 -18.07 0.86 10.34
C ALA A 26 -17.39 -0.33 11.05
N GLY A 27 -16.17 -0.16 11.58
CA GLY A 27 -15.48 -1.14 12.40
C GLY A 27 -14.47 -2.01 11.66
N VAL A 28 -13.87 -1.55 10.56
CA VAL A 28 -12.73 -2.27 9.96
C VAL A 28 -11.49 -2.13 10.85
N ASP A 29 -10.73 -3.22 11.02
CA ASP A 29 -9.53 -3.24 11.86
C ASP A 29 -8.24 -2.86 11.11
N VAL A 30 -8.25 -2.91 9.78
CA VAL A 30 -7.08 -2.66 8.94
C VAL A 30 -7.50 -2.22 7.54
N LEU A 31 -6.73 -1.33 6.93
CA LEU A 31 -6.93 -0.87 5.55
C LEU A 31 -5.74 -1.28 4.67
N ASP A 32 -6.00 -2.08 3.63
CA ASP A 32 -5.01 -2.41 2.60
C ASP A 32 -5.21 -1.49 1.38
N ILE A 33 -4.21 -0.68 1.04
CA ILE A 33 -4.29 0.35 0.01
C ILE A 33 -3.58 -0.09 -1.27
N SER A 34 -4.30 0.07 -2.38
CA SER A 34 -3.80 -0.08 -3.75
C SER A 34 -4.38 1.01 -4.66
N GLY A 35 -3.97 1.07 -5.93
CA GLY A 35 -4.51 2.01 -6.93
C GLY A 35 -5.77 1.54 -7.68
N GLY A 36 -6.49 0.54 -7.15
CA GLY A 36 -7.74 0.07 -7.75
C GLY A 36 -7.55 -0.62 -9.11
N MET A 37 -8.65 -0.78 -9.85
CA MET A 37 -8.65 -1.47 -11.16
C MET A 37 -8.55 -0.50 -12.36
N CYS A 38 -8.64 0.81 -12.12
CA CYS A 38 -8.48 1.81 -13.18
C CYS A 38 -7.03 1.95 -13.66
N MET A 39 -6.06 1.41 -12.91
CA MET A 39 -4.67 1.24 -13.34
C MET A 39 -4.26 -0.22 -13.43
N PHE A 40 -4.42 -0.82 -14.62
CA PHE A 40 -3.73 -2.06 -14.96
C PHE A 40 -2.28 -1.84 -15.43
N SER A 41 -1.89 -0.58 -15.73
CA SER A 41 -0.58 -0.24 -16.29
C SER A 41 -0.05 1.07 -15.72
N ILE A 42 0.77 0.99 -14.67
CA ILE A 42 1.57 2.11 -14.16
C ILE A 42 2.99 1.89 -14.67
N ASP A 43 3.57 2.90 -15.31
CA ASP A 43 5.00 2.88 -15.68
C ASP A 43 5.92 3.04 -14.46
N ASP A 44 5.37 3.39 -13.29
CA ASP A 44 6.12 3.40 -12.04
C ASP A 44 6.37 1.97 -11.55
N GLN A 45 7.65 1.59 -11.52
CA GLN A 45 8.13 0.28 -11.10
C GLN A 45 8.84 0.32 -9.72
N ARG A 46 8.81 1.47 -9.03
CA ARG A 46 9.39 1.63 -7.67
C ARG A 46 8.65 0.75 -6.67
N ALA A 47 9.35 0.33 -5.62
CA ALA A 47 8.67 -0.31 -4.50
C ALA A 47 7.77 0.69 -3.77
N GLY A 48 6.55 0.28 -3.44
CA GLY A 48 5.55 1.13 -2.82
C GLY A 48 5.11 2.27 -3.74
N PHE A 49 4.95 2.04 -5.04
CA PHE A 49 4.54 3.09 -6.00
C PHE A 49 3.14 3.68 -5.71
N PHE A 50 2.34 3.10 -4.82
CA PHE A 50 1.08 3.67 -4.33
C PHE A 50 1.25 4.47 -3.02
N ASP A 51 2.48 4.80 -2.61
CA ASP A 51 2.78 5.59 -1.41
C ASP A 51 2.01 6.92 -1.36
N PHE A 52 1.88 7.61 -2.50
CA PHE A 52 1.13 8.86 -2.60
C PHE A 52 -0.37 8.70 -2.36
N LEU A 53 -0.94 7.50 -2.55
CA LEU A 53 -2.32 7.19 -2.18
C LEU A 53 -2.45 6.75 -0.72
N SER A 54 -1.46 5.98 -0.24
CA SER A 54 -1.45 5.45 1.13
C SER A 54 -1.21 6.54 2.17
N LYS A 55 -0.29 7.46 1.90
CA LYS A 55 0.16 8.49 2.85
C LYS A 55 -0.99 9.37 3.35
N PRO A 56 -1.85 9.97 2.51
CA PRO A 56 -2.95 10.80 2.98
C PRO A 56 -3.95 10.02 3.84
N ILE A 57 -4.20 8.74 3.52
CA ILE A 57 -5.09 7.89 4.31
C ILE A 57 -4.46 7.57 5.65
N TYR A 58 -3.19 7.12 5.65
CA TYR A 58 -2.43 6.79 6.85
C TYR A 58 -2.35 7.94 7.86
N GLU A 59 -2.33 9.19 7.39
CA GLU A 59 -2.34 10.37 8.28
C GLU A 59 -3.72 10.72 8.85
N ASN A 60 -4.80 10.11 8.36
CA ASN A 60 -6.18 10.51 8.66
C ASN A 60 -7.05 9.37 9.23
N VAL A 61 -6.46 8.23 9.58
CA VAL A 61 -7.14 7.08 10.18
C VAL A 61 -6.37 6.55 11.38
N ASP A 62 -7.09 5.97 12.34
CA ASP A 62 -6.51 5.44 13.59
C ASP A 62 -6.34 3.91 13.58
N VAL A 63 -6.49 3.27 12.42
CA VAL A 63 -6.29 1.83 12.23
C VAL A 63 -5.05 1.57 11.39
N PRO A 64 -4.38 0.40 11.55
CA PRO A 64 -3.23 0.06 10.75
C PRO A 64 -3.49 0.12 9.24
N VAL A 65 -2.51 0.61 8.49
CA VAL A 65 -2.53 0.69 7.03
C VAL A 65 -1.48 -0.24 6.42
N ILE A 66 -1.90 -1.05 5.45
CA ILE A 66 -1.03 -1.87 4.60
C ILE A 66 -0.85 -1.16 3.25
N LEU A 67 0.40 -1.00 2.81
CA LEU A 67 0.72 -0.58 1.44
C LEU A 67 1.21 -1.77 0.61
N THR A 68 0.56 -2.00 -0.54
CA THR A 68 0.99 -3.00 -1.53
C THR A 68 1.54 -2.32 -2.80
N GLY A 69 2.43 -3.00 -3.52
CA GLY A 69 2.87 -2.58 -4.85
C GLY A 69 4.39 -2.57 -5.03
N GLY A 70 4.89 -3.26 -6.05
CA GLY A 70 6.28 -3.11 -6.52
C GLY A 70 7.39 -3.68 -5.62
N VAL A 71 7.07 -4.27 -4.48
CA VAL A 71 8.04 -4.81 -3.51
C VAL A 71 8.78 -6.04 -4.08
N LYS A 72 10.11 -5.98 -4.16
CA LYS A 72 10.95 -7.04 -4.76
C LYS A 72 11.96 -7.61 -3.77
N THR A 73 12.47 -6.79 -2.85
CA THR A 73 13.54 -7.12 -1.90
C THR A 73 13.15 -6.78 -0.47
N GLY A 74 13.89 -7.28 0.51
CA GLY A 74 13.68 -6.93 1.93
C GLY A 74 14.01 -5.46 2.19
N LYS A 75 15.02 -4.90 1.51
CA LYS A 75 15.37 -3.48 1.61
C LYS A 75 14.24 -2.56 1.14
N ASP A 76 13.44 -3.00 0.17
CA ASP A 76 12.25 -2.26 -0.25
C ASP A 76 11.24 -2.13 0.90
N VAL A 77 11.12 -3.17 1.75
CA VAL A 77 10.23 -3.14 2.92
C VAL A 77 10.70 -2.10 3.93
N GLU A 78 11.99 -2.09 4.27
CA GLU A 78 12.56 -1.09 5.17
C GLU A 78 12.38 0.34 4.62
N ASP A 79 12.64 0.54 3.33
CA ASP A 79 12.47 1.85 2.68
C ASP A 79 11.02 2.33 2.74
N ILE A 80 10.05 1.46 2.43
CA ILE A 80 8.63 1.81 2.51
C ILE A 80 8.22 2.20 3.92
N LEU A 81 8.62 1.41 4.93
CA LEU A 81 8.30 1.70 6.33
C LEU A 81 8.94 3.02 6.79
N ASN A 82 10.20 3.27 6.42
CA ASN A 82 10.92 4.49 6.76
C ASN A 82 10.34 5.76 6.12
N ARG A 83 9.60 5.63 5.00
CA ARG A 83 8.87 6.76 4.40
C ARG A 83 7.67 7.21 5.24
N GLY A 84 7.22 6.42 6.22
CA GLY A 84 6.10 6.77 7.10
C GLY A 84 4.78 6.89 6.33
N VAL A 85 4.51 5.94 5.44
CA VAL A 85 3.33 5.91 4.56
C VAL A 85 2.36 4.76 4.84
N CYS A 86 2.74 3.83 5.73
CA CYS A 86 1.97 2.66 6.16
C CYS A 86 2.60 2.04 7.40
N ASP A 87 1.86 1.18 8.10
CA ASP A 87 2.35 0.36 9.22
C ASP A 87 2.90 -1.00 8.74
N LEU A 88 2.37 -1.48 7.62
CA LEU A 88 2.60 -2.82 7.10
C LEU A 88 2.85 -2.77 5.59
N VAL A 89 3.71 -3.66 5.09
CA VAL A 89 4.01 -3.77 3.66
C VAL A 89 3.46 -5.09 3.12
N GLY A 90 2.56 -5.01 2.15
CA GLY A 90 1.99 -6.19 1.51
C GLY A 90 2.81 -6.66 0.31
N ILE A 91 3.12 -7.95 0.27
CA ILE A 91 4.05 -8.56 -0.70
C ILE A 91 3.34 -9.72 -1.41
N GLY A 92 3.20 -9.61 -2.74
CA GLY A 92 2.52 -10.63 -3.55
C GLY A 92 3.49 -11.42 -4.43
N ARG A 93 3.70 -10.94 -5.66
CA ARG A 93 4.44 -11.65 -6.73
C ARG A 93 5.84 -12.14 -6.33
N SER A 94 6.54 -11.42 -5.47
CA SER A 94 7.90 -11.79 -5.03
C SER A 94 7.89 -13.04 -4.15
N VAL A 95 6.97 -13.12 -3.19
CA VAL A 95 6.75 -14.32 -2.36
C VAL A 95 6.19 -15.47 -3.20
N PHE A 96 5.32 -15.18 -4.18
CA PHE A 96 4.82 -16.22 -5.10
C PHE A 96 5.93 -16.81 -5.98
N LYS A 97 6.91 -16.00 -6.39
CA LYS A 97 8.04 -16.42 -7.22
C LYS A 97 9.06 -17.26 -6.46
N ASP A 98 9.25 -17.00 -5.18
CA ASP A 98 10.18 -17.72 -4.31
C ASP A 98 9.54 -18.00 -2.94
N SER A 99 9.23 -19.27 -2.66
CA SER A 99 8.64 -19.66 -1.37
C SER A 99 9.58 -19.44 -0.18
N ASN A 100 10.89 -19.28 -0.41
CA ASN A 100 11.87 -18.95 0.62
C ASN A 100 12.15 -17.44 0.69
N TRP A 101 11.38 -16.59 0.01
CA TRP A 101 11.65 -15.15 -0.06
C TRP A 101 11.79 -14.51 1.33
N ILE A 102 10.94 -14.88 2.31
CA ILE A 102 11.04 -14.37 3.69
C ILE A 102 12.37 -14.75 4.35
N GLU A 103 12.84 -15.98 4.15
CA GLU A 103 14.13 -16.46 4.66
C GLU A 103 15.30 -15.69 4.04
N ASN A 104 15.21 -15.42 2.74
CA ASN A 104 16.29 -14.81 1.96
C ASN A 104 16.35 -13.28 2.12
N GLU A 105 15.21 -12.62 2.28
CA GLU A 105 15.10 -11.16 2.17
C GLU A 105 14.77 -10.47 3.49
N ILE A 106 13.98 -11.10 4.37
CA ILE A 106 13.55 -10.46 5.63
C ILE A 106 14.41 -10.90 6.81
N LYS A 107 14.67 -12.20 6.95
CA LYS A 107 15.47 -12.70 8.09
C LYS A 107 16.87 -12.09 8.22
N PRO A 108 17.58 -11.72 7.14
CA PRO A 108 18.88 -11.07 7.27
C PRO A 108 18.84 -9.62 7.80
N LEU A 109 17.64 -9.02 7.86
CA LEU A 109 17.44 -7.63 8.32
C LEU A 109 17.10 -7.54 9.81
N ILE A 110 16.79 -8.67 10.46
CA ILE A 110 16.41 -8.77 11.89
C ILE A 110 17.53 -9.33 12.76
#